data_AF-A0A534RE83-F1
#
_entry.id   AF-A0A534RE83-F1
#
_cell.length_a   1.000
_cell.length_b   1.000
_cell.length_c   1.000
_cell.angle_alpha   90.00
_cell.angle_beta   90.00
_cell.angle_gamma   90.00
#
_symmetry.space_group_name_H-M   'P 1'
#
loop_
_entity.id
_entity.type
_entity.pdbx_description
1 polymer ?
#
loop_
_entity_poly.entity_id
_entity_poly.type
_entity_poly.pdbx_seq_one_letter_code
_entity_poly.pdbx_strand_id
1 'polypeptide(L)'
;MRRSWRERLYLLWVGVDASVKRDSTAIVACTWDQERSKVRLVLHRVFQPTVKEPLDFEATVEHTLLDLHERFNVQEVRFDPYQLVSVAQGLTGQGLPMVEFPQTVGNLTEASSNLYELIKGSNLMVYSDDRLRKSIMQAVAVETPRGWRIAKEKASHPIDVVVALAQAALGAVKGQTIAGQSVEGAGLSSTPTKLVLDRDEKPVKGDDRWAHPSELIARDRLDYARPDPAPSIRDEWNYLGRGGGGKYRW
;
A
#
# COMPACT_ATOMS: atom_id res chain seq x y z
N MET A 1 -23.51 -7.50 18.74
CA MET A 1 -22.13 -7.01 18.50
C MET A 1 -22.23 -5.81 17.57
N ARG A 2 -22.18 -4.59 18.10
CA ARG A 2 -22.38 -3.36 17.31
C ARG A 2 -21.10 -3.13 16.49
N ARG A 3 -21.14 -3.41 15.19
CA ARG A 3 -20.05 -3.04 14.26
C ARG A 3 -19.84 -1.53 14.38
N SER A 4 -18.60 -1.09 14.51
CA SER A 4 -18.26 0.33 14.62
C SER A 4 -18.62 1.01 13.30
N TRP A 5 -19.62 1.90 13.31
CA TRP A 5 -20.04 2.69 12.13
C TRP A 5 -18.88 3.45 11.46
N ARG A 6 -17.73 3.58 12.12
CA ARG A 6 -16.54 4.29 11.63
C ARG A 6 -15.76 3.53 10.55
N GLU A 7 -15.74 2.20 10.55
CA GLU A 7 -14.95 1.43 9.56
C GLU A 7 -15.53 1.56 8.14
N ARG A 8 -16.86 1.67 8.02
CA ARG A 8 -17.55 1.93 6.75
C ARG A 8 -17.43 3.37 6.23
N LEU A 9 -16.82 4.29 6.99
CA LEU A 9 -16.59 5.67 6.54
C LEU A 9 -15.29 5.82 5.74
N TYR A 10 -14.37 4.86 5.82
CA TYR A 10 -13.12 4.92 5.06
C TYR A 10 -13.30 4.32 3.68
N LEU A 11 -13.13 5.18 2.67
CA LEU A 11 -13.00 4.77 1.28
C LEU A 11 -11.61 4.17 1.08
N LEU A 12 -11.54 2.93 0.59
CA LEU A 12 -10.27 2.24 0.35
C LEU A 12 -10.01 2.04 -1.14
N TRP A 13 -8.77 2.33 -1.53
CA TRP A 13 -8.21 1.95 -2.82
C TRP A 13 -7.11 0.93 -2.57
N VAL A 14 -7.22 -0.21 -3.22
CA VAL A 14 -6.35 -1.36 -3.01
C VAL A 14 -5.50 -1.59 -4.26
N GLY A 15 -4.22 -1.88 -4.06
CA GLY A 15 -3.30 -2.36 -5.09
C GLY A 15 -2.88 -3.79 -4.78
N VAL A 16 -2.83 -4.63 -5.80
CA VAL A 16 -2.43 -6.04 -5.70
C VAL A 16 -1.34 -6.31 -6.72
N ASP A 17 -0.15 -6.68 -6.23
CA ASP A 17 0.95 -7.20 -7.03
C ASP A 17 1.13 -8.67 -6.67
N ALA A 18 0.88 -9.59 -7.60
CA ALA A 18 0.78 -11.01 -7.28
C ALA A 18 1.66 -11.89 -8.17
N SER A 19 2.21 -12.92 -7.54
CA SER A 19 2.93 -14.00 -8.20
C SER A 19 2.69 -15.29 -7.44
N VAL A 20 2.39 -16.37 -8.16
CA VAL A 20 2.23 -17.70 -7.57
C VAL A 20 3.56 -18.30 -7.08
N LYS A 21 4.70 -17.83 -7.58
CA LYS A 21 6.04 -18.41 -7.32
C LYS A 21 7.14 -17.34 -7.31
N ARG A 22 8.13 -17.53 -6.44
CA ARG A 22 9.39 -16.76 -6.33
C ARG A 22 9.20 -15.32 -5.83
N ASP A 23 8.58 -14.45 -6.63
CA ASP A 23 8.31 -13.07 -6.21
C ASP A 23 7.21 -13.06 -5.13
N SER A 24 7.23 -12.04 -4.28
CA SER A 24 6.19 -11.91 -3.25
C SER A 24 4.87 -11.46 -3.86
N THR A 25 3.77 -11.87 -3.24
CA THR A 25 2.44 -11.29 -3.51
C THR A 25 2.14 -10.28 -2.42
N ALA A 26 1.72 -9.07 -2.80
CA ALA A 26 1.39 -8.00 -1.89
C ALA A 26 0.00 -7.42 -2.16
N ILE A 27 -0.71 -7.12 -1.08
CA ILE A 27 -1.99 -6.40 -1.08
C ILE A 27 -1.80 -5.18 -0.20
N VAL A 28 -2.04 -3.99 -0.76
CA VAL A 28 -1.88 -2.73 -0.04
C VAL A 28 -3.14 -1.90 -0.19
N ALA A 29 -3.67 -1.41 0.93
CA ALA A 29 -4.86 -0.56 0.97
C ALA A 29 -4.49 0.85 1.44
N CYS A 30 -4.86 1.85 0.65
CA CYS A 30 -4.70 3.26 0.95
C CYS A 30 -6.06 3.96 1.03
N THR A 31 -6.10 5.05 1.80
CA THR A 31 -7.22 6.01 1.81
C THR A 31 -6.69 7.41 1.57
N TRP A 32 -7.58 8.33 1.23
CA TRP A 32 -7.30 9.76 1.17
C TRP A 32 -7.80 10.42 2.46
N ASP A 33 -6.86 10.97 3.24
CA ASP A 33 -7.14 11.73 4.45
C ASP A 33 -7.51 13.17 4.06
N GLN A 34 -8.81 13.46 4.03
CA GLN A 34 -9.35 14.75 3.59
C GLN A 34 -8.90 15.92 4.46
N GLU A 35 -8.77 15.72 5.78
CA GLU A 35 -8.37 16.80 6.70
C GLU A 35 -6.92 17.21 6.49
N ARG A 36 -6.06 16.25 6.15
CA ARG A 36 -4.62 16.46 5.97
C ARG A 36 -4.22 16.65 4.52
N SER A 37 -5.11 16.37 3.57
CA SER A 37 -4.85 16.29 2.13
C SER A 37 -3.66 15.37 1.81
N LYS A 38 -3.69 14.15 2.36
CA LYS A 38 -2.61 13.16 2.25
C LYS A 38 -3.13 11.76 1.96
N VAL A 39 -2.30 10.96 1.30
CA VAL A 39 -2.52 9.52 1.20
C VAL A 39 -2.12 8.88 2.52
N ARG A 40 -2.98 8.02 3.05
CA ARG A 40 -2.72 7.20 4.24
C ARG A 40 -2.72 5.73 3.88
N LEU A 41 -1.64 5.04 4.20
CA LEU A 41 -1.60 3.58 4.23
C LEU A 41 -2.48 3.07 5.38
N VAL A 42 -3.46 2.25 5.06
CA VAL A 42 -4.39 1.64 6.03
C VAL A 42 -3.91 0.25 6.42
N LEU A 43 -3.51 -0.56 5.43
CA LEU A 43 -3.10 -1.94 5.64
C LEU A 43 -2.16 -2.40 4.51
N HIS A 44 -1.25 -3.30 4.85
CA HIS A 44 -0.58 -4.15 3.88
C HIS A 44 -0.59 -5.62 4.32
N ARG A 45 -0.54 -6.53 3.34
CA ARG A 45 -0.29 -7.97 3.49
C ARG A 45 0.71 -8.40 2.44
N VAL A 46 1.70 -9.21 2.83
CA VAL A 46 2.72 -9.73 1.93
C VAL A 46 2.85 -11.23 2.17
N PHE A 47 2.79 -12.00 1.08
CA PHE A 47 2.96 -13.44 1.04
C PHE A 47 4.22 -13.77 0.25
N GLN A 48 5.06 -14.66 0.77
CA GLN A 48 6.30 -15.06 0.11
C GLN A 48 6.21 -16.53 -0.34
N PRO A 49 5.76 -16.80 -1.57
CA PRO A 49 5.71 -18.16 -2.08
C PRO A 49 7.09 -18.70 -2.40
N THR A 50 7.19 -20.03 -2.45
CA THR A 50 8.36 -20.73 -2.97
C THR A 50 7.97 -21.59 -4.18
N VAL A 51 8.96 -22.17 -4.87
CA VAL A 51 8.66 -23.11 -5.97
C VAL A 51 7.99 -24.39 -5.45
N LYS A 52 8.32 -24.81 -4.22
CA LYS A 52 7.78 -26.02 -3.57
C LYS A 52 6.42 -25.78 -2.93
N GLU A 53 6.18 -24.56 -2.48
CA GLU A 53 4.94 -24.12 -1.84
C GLU A 53 4.44 -22.88 -2.59
N PRO A 54 3.77 -23.08 -3.75
CA PRO A 54 3.17 -21.99 -4.50
C PRO A 54 2.04 -21.33 -3.70
N LEU A 55 1.77 -20.06 -3.97
CA LEU A 55 0.67 -19.36 -3.31
C LEU A 55 -0.67 -19.88 -3.81
N ASP A 56 -1.58 -20.19 -2.88
CA ASP A 56 -2.99 -20.39 -3.15
C ASP A 56 -3.69 -19.01 -3.13
N PHE A 57 -4.10 -18.50 -4.29
CA PHE A 57 -4.73 -17.19 -4.38
C PHE A 57 -6.14 -17.13 -3.77
N GLU A 58 -6.88 -18.23 -3.73
CA GLU A 58 -8.21 -18.26 -3.11
C GLU A 58 -8.08 -18.11 -1.59
N ALA A 59 -7.22 -18.94 -0.99
CA ALA A 59 -6.97 -18.91 0.46
C ALA A 59 -6.22 -17.66 0.95
N THR A 60 -5.65 -16.86 0.04
CA THR A 60 -4.85 -15.67 0.40
C THR A 60 -5.41 -14.38 -0.18
N VAL A 61 -5.32 -14.17 -1.49
CA VAL A 61 -5.72 -12.93 -2.16
C VAL A 61 -7.22 -12.72 -2.09
N GLU A 62 -8.01 -13.71 -2.50
CA GLU A 62 -9.47 -13.62 -2.49
C GLU A 62 -9.99 -13.42 -1.06
N HIS A 63 -9.57 -14.27 -0.13
CA HIS A 63 -9.94 -14.15 1.28
C HIS A 63 -9.62 -12.77 1.88
N THR A 64 -8.42 -12.25 1.63
CA THR A 64 -8.01 -10.94 2.14
C THR A 64 -8.86 -9.81 1.56
N LEU A 65 -9.15 -9.85 0.26
CA LEU A 65 -9.95 -8.81 -0.40
C LEU A 65 -11.41 -8.85 0.05
N LEU A 66 -11.98 -10.04 0.28
CA LEU A 66 -13.33 -10.18 0.83
C LEU A 66 -13.42 -9.66 2.28
N ASP A 67 -12.41 -9.93 3.13
CA ASP A 67 -12.36 -9.36 4.49
C ASP A 67 -12.34 -7.82 4.44
N LEU A 68 -11.52 -7.24 3.56
CA LEU A 68 -11.49 -5.79 3.35
C LEU A 68 -12.83 -5.25 2.86
N HIS A 69 -13.48 -5.94 1.93
CA HIS A 69 -14.79 -5.55 1.40
C HIS A 69 -15.90 -5.63 2.45
N GLU A 70 -15.85 -6.58 3.38
CA GLU A 70 -16.81 -6.66 4.47
C GLU A 70 -16.66 -5.51 5.48
N ARG A 71 -15.41 -5.10 5.73
CA ARG A 71 -15.06 -4.14 6.79
C ARG A 71 -15.09 -2.68 6.33
N PHE A 72 -14.74 -2.42 5.08
CA PHE A 72 -14.53 -1.08 4.54
C PHE A 72 -15.30 -0.84 3.25
N ASN A 73 -15.43 0.44 2.87
CA ASN A 73 -15.99 0.80 1.57
C ASN A 73 -14.88 0.78 0.50
N VAL A 74 -14.57 -0.41 -0.01
CA VAL A 74 -13.58 -0.59 -1.08
C VAL A 74 -14.10 0.04 -2.37
N GLN A 75 -13.39 1.06 -2.87
CA GLN A 75 -13.74 1.81 -4.08
C GLN A 75 -13.13 1.21 -5.34
N GLU A 76 -11.91 0.67 -5.23
CA GLU A 76 -11.17 0.11 -6.35
C GLU A 76 -10.16 -0.92 -5.85
N VAL A 77 -10.02 -2.03 -6.57
CA VAL A 77 -8.91 -2.98 -6.40
C VAL A 77 -8.15 -3.09 -7.72
N ARG A 78 -6.99 -2.44 -7.80
CA ARG A 78 -6.10 -2.52 -8.97
C ARG A 78 -5.25 -3.78 -8.92
N PHE A 79 -5.17 -4.47 -10.05
CA PHE A 79 -4.36 -5.68 -10.19
C PHE A 79 -3.82 -5.80 -11.60
N ASP A 80 -2.65 -6.43 -11.76
CA ASP A 80 -2.20 -6.89 -13.08
C ASP A 80 -2.95 -8.18 -13.45
N PRO A 81 -3.51 -8.30 -14.67
CA PRO A 81 -4.31 -9.46 -15.04
C PRO A 81 -3.50 -10.75 -15.16
N TYR A 82 -2.17 -10.68 -15.23
CA TYR A 82 -1.33 -11.87 -15.26
C TYR A 82 -1.55 -12.69 -13.97
N GLN A 83 -2.00 -13.93 -14.15
CA GLN A 83 -2.35 -14.89 -13.09
C GLN A 83 -3.58 -14.56 -12.23
N LEU A 84 -4.02 -13.30 -12.12
CA LEU A 84 -5.16 -12.91 -11.28
C LEU A 84 -6.51 -12.82 -12.00
N VAL A 85 -6.57 -12.94 -13.33
CA VAL A 85 -7.82 -12.76 -14.11
C VAL A 85 -9.00 -13.58 -13.58
N SER A 86 -8.79 -14.86 -13.26
CA SER A 86 -9.88 -15.74 -12.76
C SER A 86 -10.34 -15.32 -11.37
N VAL A 87 -9.41 -14.98 -10.48
CA VAL A 87 -9.70 -14.53 -9.11
C VAL A 87 -10.47 -13.21 -9.15
N ALA A 88 -10.04 -12.28 -10.00
CA ALA A 88 -10.71 -11.00 -10.18
C ALA A 88 -12.13 -11.14 -10.75
N GLN A 89 -12.37 -12.07 -11.68
CA GLN A 89 -13.72 -12.35 -12.18
C GLN A 89 -14.64 -12.88 -11.07
N GLY A 90 -14.15 -13.80 -10.24
CA GLY A 90 -14.87 -14.31 -9.07
C GLY A 90 -15.21 -13.21 -8.06
N LEU A 91 -14.23 -12.39 -7.70
CA LEU A 91 -14.41 -11.25 -6.79
C LEU A 91 -15.36 -10.17 -7.35
N THR A 92 -15.32 -9.93 -8.66
CA THR A 92 -16.27 -9.02 -9.33
C THR A 92 -17.70 -9.55 -9.21
N GLY A 93 -17.89 -10.86 -9.39
CA GLY A 93 -19.19 -11.52 -9.17
C GLY A 93 -19.70 -11.41 -7.73
N GLN A 94 -18.79 -11.23 -6.77
CA GLN A 94 -19.08 -11.00 -5.34
C GLN A 94 -19.24 -9.51 -4.98
N GLY A 95 -19.14 -8.60 -5.96
CA GLY A 95 -19.38 -7.17 -5.77
C GLY A 95 -18.13 -6.32 -5.48
N LEU A 96 -16.93 -6.88 -5.55
CA LEU A 96 -15.71 -6.08 -5.43
C LEU A 96 -15.44 -5.29 -6.72
N PRO A 97 -15.04 -4.01 -6.63
CA PRO A 97 -14.71 -3.19 -7.78
C PRO A 97 -13.29 -3.48 -8.29
N MET A 98 -13.11 -4.65 -8.90
CA MET A 98 -11.84 -5.06 -9.49
C MET A 98 -11.55 -4.25 -10.76
N VAL A 99 -10.36 -3.67 -10.87
CA VAL A 99 -9.92 -2.86 -12.01
C VAL A 99 -8.58 -3.37 -12.53
N GLU A 100 -8.57 -3.79 -13.80
CA GLU A 100 -7.33 -4.17 -14.46
C GLU A 100 -6.39 -2.97 -14.56
N PHE A 101 -5.17 -3.16 -14.09
CA PHE A 101 -4.08 -2.21 -14.17
C PHE A 101 -2.82 -2.93 -14.71
N PRO A 102 -2.80 -3.26 -16.02
CA PRO A 102 -1.71 -4.05 -16.59
C PRO A 102 -0.36 -3.35 -16.41
N GLN A 103 0.72 -4.10 -16.23
CA GLN A 103 2.10 -3.63 -16.06
C GLN A 103 2.72 -3.04 -17.35
N THR A 104 1.98 -2.17 -18.05
CA THR A 104 2.48 -1.39 -19.17
C THR A 104 3.44 -0.30 -18.69
N VAL A 105 4.33 0.16 -19.58
CA VAL A 105 5.25 1.28 -19.29
C VAL A 105 4.48 2.51 -18.81
N GLY A 106 3.32 2.83 -19.41
CA GLY A 106 2.50 3.98 -19.03
C GLY A 106 1.97 3.87 -17.60
N ASN A 107 1.29 2.76 -17.29
CA ASN A 107 0.72 2.49 -15.98
C ASN A 107 1.77 2.48 -14.86
N LEU A 108 2.89 1.78 -15.09
CA LEU A 108 3.97 1.72 -14.12
C LEU A 108 4.64 3.07 -13.90
N THR A 109 4.82 3.87 -14.97
CA THR A 109 5.40 5.22 -14.86
C THR A 109 4.46 6.16 -14.10
N GLU A 110 3.15 6.08 -14.36
CA GLU A 110 2.15 6.89 -13.67
C GLU A 110 2.12 6.58 -12.16
N ALA A 111 2.00 5.29 -11.80
CA ALA A 111 1.98 4.86 -10.40
C ALA A 111 3.29 5.21 -9.68
N SER A 112 4.44 4.96 -10.34
CA SER A 112 5.76 5.27 -9.78
C SER A 112 5.99 6.76 -9.60
N SER A 113 5.59 7.59 -10.56
CA SER A 113 5.72 9.05 -10.48
C SER A 113 4.82 9.63 -9.40
N ASN A 114 3.58 9.15 -9.29
CA ASN A 114 2.69 9.53 -8.20
C ASN A 114 3.28 9.18 -6.83
N LEU A 115 3.74 7.95 -6.64
CA LEU A 115 4.37 7.56 -5.37
C LEU A 115 5.63 8.41 -5.10
N TYR A 116 6.38 8.75 -6.16
CA TYR A 116 7.56 9.59 -6.02
C TYR A 116 7.25 10.96 -5.44
N GLU A 117 6.30 11.66 -6.04
CA GLU A 117 5.91 13.00 -5.62
C GLU A 117 5.24 12.98 -4.24
N LEU A 118 4.49 11.93 -3.90
CA LEU A 118 3.94 11.75 -2.55
C LEU A 118 5.03 11.63 -1.49
N ILE A 119 6.06 10.82 -1.72
CA ILE A 119 7.17 10.64 -0.77
C ILE A 119 7.98 11.93 -0.67
N LYS A 120 8.40 12.49 -1.81
CA LYS A 120 9.19 13.72 -1.87
C LYS A 120 8.47 14.91 -1.25
N GLY A 121 7.16 15.01 -1.44
CA GLY A 121 6.30 16.03 -0.85
C GLY A 121 5.89 15.76 0.59
N SER A 122 6.30 14.63 1.18
CA SER A 122 5.86 14.20 2.52
C SER A 122 4.33 14.12 2.67
N ASN A 123 3.66 13.63 1.61
CA ASN A 123 2.21 13.50 1.47
C ASN A 123 1.73 12.04 1.55
N LEU A 124 2.61 11.13 1.95
CA LEU A 124 2.30 9.74 2.27
C LEU A 124 2.46 9.52 3.79
N MET A 125 1.40 9.05 4.44
CA MET A 125 1.41 8.63 5.84
C MET A 125 1.42 7.11 5.92
N VAL A 126 2.36 6.56 6.70
CA VAL A 126 2.52 5.11 6.91
C VAL A 126 2.72 4.81 8.40
N TYR A 127 2.23 3.67 8.87
CA TYR A 127 2.56 3.17 10.19
C TYR A 127 3.96 2.55 10.23
N SER A 128 4.47 2.34 11.44
CA SER A 128 5.77 1.70 11.62
C SER A 128 5.69 0.21 11.31
N ASP A 129 6.41 -0.23 10.29
CA ASP A 129 6.64 -1.64 9.99
C ASP A 129 8.05 -1.81 9.41
N ASP A 130 8.86 -2.68 10.02
CA ASP A 130 10.26 -2.86 9.65
C ASP A 130 10.43 -3.52 8.28
N ARG A 131 9.49 -4.39 7.87
CA ARG A 131 9.54 -5.08 6.58
C ARG A 131 9.18 -4.12 5.45
N LEU A 132 8.11 -3.35 5.62
CA LEU A 132 7.71 -2.29 4.70
C LEU A 132 8.82 -1.24 4.57
N ARG A 133 9.39 -0.78 5.69
CA ARG A 133 10.54 0.15 5.70
C ARG A 133 11.69 -0.42 4.89
N LYS A 134 12.06 -1.68 5.12
CA LYS A 134 13.14 -2.33 4.38
C LYS A 134 12.84 -2.38 2.87
N SER A 135 11.63 -2.77 2.46
CA SER A 135 11.25 -2.80 1.05
C SER A 135 11.29 -1.41 0.40
N ILE A 136 10.84 -0.36 1.09
CA ILE A 136 10.94 1.03 0.63
C ILE A 136 12.41 1.45 0.47
N MET A 137 13.26 1.15 1.44
CA MET A 137 14.71 1.48 1.38
C MET A 137 15.47 0.71 0.28
N GLN A 138 14.95 -0.44 -0.12
CA GLN A 138 15.49 -1.27 -1.20
C GLN A 138 14.98 -0.89 -2.59
N ALA A 139 13.86 -0.17 -2.65
CA ALA A 139 13.35 0.42 -3.87
C ALA A 139 14.19 1.65 -4.26
N VAL A 140 14.38 1.85 -5.56
CA VAL A 140 15.05 3.03 -6.10
C VAL A 140 14.15 3.70 -7.14
N ALA A 141 14.12 5.02 -7.14
CA ALA A 141 13.51 5.79 -8.21
C ALA A 141 14.53 5.98 -9.34
N VAL A 142 14.14 5.60 -10.55
CA VAL A 142 14.93 5.80 -11.77
C VAL A 142 14.21 6.83 -12.62
N GLU A 143 14.91 7.91 -12.95
CA GLU A 143 14.39 8.93 -13.85
C GLU A 143 14.38 8.41 -15.28
N THR A 144 13.29 8.63 -16.00
CA THR A 144 13.14 8.30 -17.41
C THR A 144 12.58 9.51 -18.16
N PRO A 145 12.69 9.57 -19.50
CA PRO A 145 12.08 10.68 -20.27
C PRO A 145 10.56 10.83 -20.10
N ARG A 146 9.87 9.79 -19.59
CA ARG A 146 8.41 9.78 -19.39
C ARG A 146 7.99 9.99 -17.93
N GLY A 147 8.94 10.12 -17.00
CA GLY A 147 8.69 10.22 -15.56
C GLY A 147 9.54 9.25 -14.75
N TRP A 148 9.13 8.97 -13.52
CA TRP A 148 9.84 8.11 -12.58
C TRP A 148 9.42 6.64 -12.74
N ARG A 149 10.38 5.74 -12.52
CA ARG A 149 10.13 4.29 -12.43
C ARG A 149 10.68 3.76 -11.11
N ILE A 150 9.86 3.01 -10.38
CA ILE A 150 10.32 2.22 -9.23
C ILE A 150 11.09 1.00 -9.77
N ALA A 151 12.30 0.78 -9.26
CA ALA A 151 13.12 -0.36 -9.60
C ALA A 151 13.73 -1.02 -8.35
N LYS A 152 14.07 -2.30 -8.49
CA LYS A 152 14.86 -3.05 -7.51
C LYS A 152 16.33 -2.64 -7.64
N GLU A 153 17.02 -2.35 -6.54
CA GLU A 153 18.49 -2.14 -6.57
C GLU A 153 19.21 -3.45 -6.93
N LYS A 154 18.74 -4.58 -6.39
CA LYS A 154 19.20 -5.93 -6.68
C LYS A 154 18.00 -6.83 -6.96
N ALA A 155 18.14 -7.79 -7.87
CA ALA A 155 17.06 -8.70 -8.24
C ALA A 155 16.45 -9.46 -7.04
N SER A 156 17.23 -9.69 -5.99
CA SER A 156 16.80 -10.37 -4.76
C SER A 156 16.03 -9.49 -3.76
N HIS A 157 15.85 -8.19 -4.02
CA HIS A 157 15.13 -7.29 -3.12
C HIS A 157 13.61 -7.40 -3.34
N PRO A 158 12.81 -7.81 -2.33
CA PRO A 158 11.36 -7.86 -2.44
C PRO A 158 10.77 -6.46 -2.29
N ILE A 159 10.40 -5.84 -3.41
CA ILE A 159 9.75 -4.51 -3.44
C ILE A 159 8.31 -4.58 -3.95
N ASP A 160 7.74 -5.78 -4.10
CA ASP A 160 6.42 -5.98 -4.70
C ASP A 160 5.34 -5.25 -3.85
N VAL A 161 5.54 -5.16 -2.53
CA VAL A 161 4.73 -4.30 -1.63
C VAL A 161 4.80 -2.80 -1.97
N VAL A 162 5.93 -2.32 -2.49
CA VAL A 162 6.09 -0.92 -2.93
C VAL A 162 5.37 -0.70 -4.26
N VAL A 163 5.33 -1.70 -5.14
CA VAL A 163 4.56 -1.66 -6.39
C VAL A 163 3.06 -1.63 -6.08
N ALA A 164 2.58 -2.52 -5.22
CA ALA A 164 1.20 -2.53 -4.75
C ALA A 164 0.82 -1.20 -4.05
N LEU A 165 1.72 -0.66 -3.22
CA LEU A 165 1.56 0.67 -2.60
C LEU A 165 1.43 1.79 -3.64
N ALA A 166 2.25 1.78 -4.69
CA ALA A 166 2.17 2.78 -5.76
C ALA A 166 0.82 2.74 -6.48
N GLN A 167 0.29 1.55 -6.75
CA GLN A 167 -1.04 1.36 -7.37
C GLN A 167 -2.16 1.87 -6.45
N ALA A 168 -2.14 1.47 -5.17
CA ALA A 168 -3.13 1.86 -4.17
C ALA A 168 -3.13 3.38 -3.93
N ALA A 169 -1.94 3.98 -3.78
CA ALA A 169 -1.78 5.40 -3.56
C ALA A 169 -2.24 6.23 -4.78
N LEU A 170 -1.96 5.76 -6.00
CA LEU A 170 -2.50 6.38 -7.22
C LEU A 170 -4.03 6.30 -7.24
N GLY A 171 -4.61 5.20 -6.75
CA GLY A 171 -6.06 5.03 -6.61
C GLY A 171 -6.65 6.08 -5.70
N ALA A 172 -6.10 6.23 -4.50
CA ALA A 172 -6.53 7.22 -3.52
C ALA A 172 -6.44 8.67 -4.07
N VAL A 173 -5.33 9.02 -4.73
CA VAL A 173 -5.15 10.36 -5.32
C VAL A 173 -6.13 10.63 -6.47
N LYS A 174 -6.46 9.63 -7.30
CA LYS A 174 -7.46 9.82 -8.38
C LYS A 174 -8.90 9.81 -7.84
N GLY A 175 -9.15 9.01 -6.81
CA GLY A 175 -10.46 8.86 -6.20
C GLY A 175 -10.95 10.12 -5.48
N GLN A 176 -10.06 10.97 -4.99
CA GLN A 176 -10.42 12.28 -4.42
C GLN A 176 -11.20 13.14 -5.42
N THR A 177 -10.83 13.06 -6.71
CA THR A 177 -11.36 13.93 -7.77
C THR A 177 -12.81 13.57 -8.14
N ILE A 178 -13.22 12.32 -7.91
CA ILE A 178 -14.56 11.81 -8.25
C ILE A 178 -15.59 12.17 -7.16
N ALA A 179 -15.15 12.38 -5.92
CA ALA A 179 -16.02 12.66 -4.77
C ALA A 179 -16.48 14.14 -4.64
N GLY A 180 -16.34 14.96 -5.69
CA GLY A 180 -17.06 16.25 -5.79
C GLY A 180 -16.28 17.52 -5.46
N GLN A 181 -14.96 17.55 -5.57
CA GLN A 181 -14.20 18.82 -5.68
C GLN A 181 -13.11 18.69 -6.75
N SER A 182 -13.38 19.23 -7.94
CA SER A 182 -12.34 19.52 -8.93
C SER A 182 -11.53 20.72 -8.44
N VAL A 183 -10.45 20.43 -7.72
CA VAL A 183 -9.37 21.40 -7.48
C VAL A 183 -8.33 21.22 -8.58
N GLU A 184 -8.07 22.27 -9.35
CA GLU A 184 -6.97 22.29 -10.31
C GLU A 184 -5.64 22.14 -9.54
N GLY A 185 -4.82 21.16 -9.95
CA GLY A 185 -3.64 20.73 -9.21
C GLY A 185 -3.98 19.71 -8.12
N ALA A 186 -3.11 18.72 -7.90
CA ALA A 186 -3.39 17.48 -7.15
C ALA A 186 -3.81 17.61 -5.66
N GLY A 187 -4.20 18.80 -5.18
CA GLY A 187 -4.80 19.04 -3.86
C GLY A 187 -3.89 18.70 -2.67
N LEU A 188 -2.65 18.30 -2.94
CA LEU A 188 -1.68 17.86 -1.95
C LEU A 188 -1.40 19.00 -0.96
N SER A 189 -1.29 18.66 0.32
CA SER A 189 -0.89 19.63 1.33
C SER A 189 0.43 20.30 0.94
N SER A 190 0.43 21.63 0.88
CA SER A 190 1.64 22.45 0.67
C SER A 190 2.54 22.49 1.90
N THR A 191 2.10 21.92 3.03
CA THR A 191 2.85 21.85 4.27
C THR A 191 3.55 20.49 4.37
N PRO A 192 4.90 20.44 4.29
CA PRO A 192 5.65 19.23 4.54
C PRO A 192 5.37 18.77 5.98
N THR A 193 4.73 17.62 6.16
CA THR A 193 4.66 16.97 7.47
C THR A 193 5.63 15.83 7.42
N LYS A 194 6.65 15.81 8.29
CA LYS A 194 7.55 14.66 8.43
C LYS A 194 6.73 13.38 8.48
N LEU A 195 7.20 12.32 7.82
CA LEU A 195 6.60 10.98 7.86
C LEU A 195 6.24 10.66 9.32
N VAL A 196 4.95 10.71 9.65
CA VAL A 196 4.49 10.49 11.02
C VAL A 196 4.42 8.98 11.19
N LEU A 197 5.40 8.43 11.92
CA LEU A 197 5.28 7.08 12.44
C LEU A 197 4.10 7.07 13.40
N ASP A 198 3.07 6.27 13.10
CA ASP A 198 2.10 5.88 14.12
C ASP A 198 2.90 5.17 15.22
N ARG A 199 3.04 5.84 16.37
CA ARG A 199 3.65 5.22 17.54
C ARG A 199 2.58 4.37 18.18
N ASP A 200 2.54 3.09 17.85
CA ASP A 200 2.24 2.08 18.86
C ASP A 200 2.96 0.75 18.58
N GLU A 201 3.43 0.19 19.70
CA GLU A 201 4.19 -1.05 19.94
C GLU A 201 5.71 -1.06 19.70
N LYS A 202 6.46 -1.18 20.82
CA LYS A 202 7.84 -1.64 20.81
C LYS A 202 7.84 -3.11 20.38
N PRO A 203 8.69 -3.54 19.43
CA PRO A 203 8.79 -4.95 19.08
C PRO A 203 9.23 -5.76 20.32
N VAL A 204 8.42 -6.74 20.71
CA VAL A 204 8.80 -7.69 21.78
C VAL A 204 9.99 -8.50 21.27
N LYS A 205 11.09 -8.44 22.02
CA LYS A 205 12.34 -9.12 21.68
C LYS A 205 12.11 -10.64 21.67
N GLY A 206 12.24 -11.28 20.50
CA GLY A 206 12.07 -12.73 20.32
C GLY A 206 10.81 -13.18 19.56
N ASP A 207 10.25 -12.33 18.68
CA ASP A 207 9.04 -12.67 17.92
C ASP A 207 9.33 -13.48 16.63
N ASP A 208 9.50 -14.79 16.79
CA ASP A 208 9.60 -15.78 15.69
C ASP A 208 8.21 -16.36 15.29
N ARG A 209 7.11 -15.58 15.27
CA ARG A 209 5.74 -16.14 15.20
C ARG A 209 5.07 -16.08 13.81
N TRP A 210 5.28 -17.14 13.03
CA TRP A 210 4.28 -17.67 12.11
C TRP A 210 3.62 -18.88 12.77
N ALA A 211 2.46 -18.68 13.41
CA ALA A 211 1.59 -19.76 13.87
C ALA A 211 0.37 -19.89 12.94
N HIS A 212 -0.16 -21.11 12.88
CA HIS A 212 -1.17 -21.62 11.96
C HIS A 212 -2.38 -20.67 11.72
N PRO A 213 -2.97 -20.60 10.50
CA PRO A 213 -4.00 -19.62 10.12
C PRO A 213 -5.22 -19.52 11.05
N SER A 214 -5.56 -20.60 11.75
CA SER A 214 -6.70 -20.66 12.67
C SER A 214 -6.48 -19.90 14.00
N GLU A 215 -5.24 -19.63 14.40
CA GLU A 215 -4.93 -18.97 15.69
C GLU A 215 -4.86 -17.42 15.58
N LEU A 216 -4.69 -16.87 14.37
CA LEU A 216 -4.73 -15.43 14.10
C LEU A 216 -6.15 -14.84 14.25
N ILE A 217 -7.17 -15.65 13.99
CA ILE A 217 -8.60 -15.26 13.91
C ILE A 217 -9.18 -14.83 15.28
N ALA A 218 -8.55 -15.20 16.40
CA ALA A 218 -9.06 -14.88 17.74
C ALA A 218 -8.47 -13.61 18.36
N ARG A 219 -7.32 -13.11 17.87
CA ARG A 219 -6.54 -12.04 18.52
C ARG A 219 -6.66 -10.67 17.85
N ASP A 220 -7.02 -10.60 16.57
CA ASP A 220 -7.04 -9.36 15.76
C ASP A 220 -8.24 -8.43 16.04
N ARG A 221 -8.86 -8.55 17.22
CA ARG A 221 -10.19 -8.01 17.53
C ARG A 221 -10.21 -6.58 18.08
N LEU A 222 -9.07 -5.87 18.24
CA LEU A 222 -9.05 -4.63 19.02
C LEU A 222 -8.27 -3.40 18.52
N ASP A 223 -7.30 -3.47 17.60
CA ASP A 223 -6.30 -2.37 17.56
C ASP A 223 -6.23 -1.46 16.31
N TYR A 224 -7.05 -1.65 15.28
CA TYR A 224 -6.91 -0.85 14.05
C TYR A 224 -7.62 0.53 14.03
N ALA A 225 -8.17 1.01 15.15
CA ALA A 225 -8.96 2.23 15.15
C ALA A 225 -8.91 3.04 16.46
N ARG A 226 -7.75 3.59 16.80
CA ARG A 226 -7.70 4.78 17.67
C ARG A 226 -6.68 5.80 17.15
N PRO A 227 -7.13 6.92 16.56
CA PRO A 227 -6.27 8.10 16.47
C PRO A 227 -6.25 8.75 17.85
N ASP A 228 -5.13 8.67 18.58
CA ASP A 228 -4.90 9.51 19.76
C ASP A 228 -4.40 10.90 19.32
N PRO A 229 -4.68 11.98 20.08
CA PRO A 229 -4.28 13.33 19.71
C PRO A 229 -2.76 13.49 19.80
N ALA A 230 -2.22 14.28 18.87
CA ALA A 230 -0.78 14.43 18.61
C ALA A 230 0.08 14.69 19.87
N PRO A 231 1.26 14.05 20.01
CA PRO A 231 2.33 14.58 20.83
C PRO A 231 3.22 15.56 20.03
N SER A 232 3.68 16.58 20.75
CA SER A 232 4.49 17.71 20.28
C SER A 232 5.86 17.33 19.70
N ILE A 233 6.30 18.16 18.75
CA ILE A 233 7.65 18.33 18.16
C ILE A 233 8.82 17.78 19.00
N ARG A 234 9.53 16.78 18.44
CA ARG A 234 10.97 16.74 18.15
C ARG A 234 11.36 15.39 17.52
N ASP A 235 12.06 15.47 16.38
CA ASP A 235 13.11 14.57 15.88
C ASP A 235 13.29 14.78 14.36
N GLU A 236 14.53 15.06 13.95
CA GLU A 236 14.95 15.50 12.62
C GLU A 236 15.24 14.32 11.67
N TRP A 237 14.81 14.45 10.40
CA TRP A 237 15.19 13.54 9.31
C TRP A 237 15.60 14.39 8.10
N ASN A 238 16.86 14.27 7.69
CA ASN A 238 17.39 14.80 6.44
C ASN A 238 17.82 13.61 5.58
N TYR A 239 17.09 13.26 4.52
CA TYR A 239 17.59 12.29 3.53
C TYR A 239 17.05 12.59 2.12
N LEU A 240 17.94 13.15 1.29
CA LEU A 240 17.96 12.98 -0.17
C LEU A 240 19.44 12.94 -0.54
N GLY A 241 19.99 11.74 -0.75
CA GLY A 241 21.34 11.56 -1.27
C GLY A 241 21.27 11.20 -2.76
N ARG A 242 22.05 11.89 -3.60
CA ARG A 242 22.25 11.46 -5.00
C ARG A 242 22.96 10.10 -4.99
N GLY A 243 22.28 9.05 -5.43
CA GLY A 243 22.94 7.83 -5.87
C GLY A 243 23.62 8.08 -7.21
N GLY A 244 24.84 7.57 -7.40
CA GLY A 244 25.54 7.68 -8.69
C GLY A 244 24.72 7.05 -9.83
N GLY A 245 24.66 7.72 -10.99
CA GLY A 245 24.05 7.18 -12.21
C GLY A 245 22.54 7.43 -12.39
N GLY A 246 21.98 8.51 -11.84
CA GLY A 246 20.58 8.89 -12.07
C GLY A 246 19.55 8.07 -11.26
N LYS A 247 20.01 7.36 -10.23
CA LYS A 247 19.16 6.62 -9.28
C LYS A 247 19.01 7.42 -7.99
N TYR A 248 17.79 7.60 -7.52
CA TYR A 248 17.48 8.31 -6.29
C TYR A 248 16.97 7.33 -5.24
N ARG A 249 17.48 7.45 -4.01
CA ARG A 249 16.95 6.72 -2.85
C ARG A 249 15.93 7.61 -2.15
N TRP A 250 14.84 6.97 -1.74
CA TRP A 250 13.76 7.54 -0.96
C TRP A 250 14.20 7.86 0.47
#